data_AF-A0A7W6E0C3-F1
#
_entry.id   AF-A0A7W6E0C3-F1
#
_cell.length_a   1.000
_cell.length_b   1.000
_cell.length_c   1.000
_cell.angle_alpha   90.00
_cell.angle_beta   90.00
_cell.angle_gamma   90.00
#
_symmetry.space_group_name_H-M   'P 1'
#
loop_
_entity.id
_entity.type
_entity.pdbx_description
1 polymer ?
#
loop_
_entity_poly.entity_id
_entity_poly.type
_entity_poly.pdbx_seq_one_letter_code
_entity_poly.pdbx_strand_id
1 'polypeptide(L)'
;MPTNRHPTQKDIEPTRAEIQLIKNQLSNRNNVRLNAGLPALDMEVVYEQQIDKLADDKFEELLEPYLVAAYEIYTGSPGVANRLKQHIEVYQHAEKALFDDTGLRRPNPKPFNMVKFLSMYFGEELPVASRRNC
;
A
#
# COMPACT_ATOMS: atom_id res chain seq x y z
N MET A 1 5.16 15.84 23.57
CA MET A 1 5.62 16.22 22.21
C MET A 1 4.38 16.51 21.39
N PRO A 2 4.16 17.73 20.87
CA PRO A 2 2.98 18.01 20.06
C PRO A 2 3.19 17.39 18.67
N THR A 3 2.27 16.52 18.28
CA THR A 3 2.19 15.91 16.96
C THR A 3 1.89 17.02 15.94
N ASN A 4 2.89 17.39 15.14
CA ASN A 4 2.71 18.21 13.95
C ASN A 4 1.85 17.45 12.93
N ARG A 5 0.52 17.49 13.08
CA ARG A 5 -0.39 17.17 11.99
C ARG A 5 -0.54 18.44 11.18
N HIS A 6 0.13 18.50 10.02
CA HIS A 6 -0.07 19.60 9.07
C HIS A 6 -1.55 19.67 8.68
N PRO A 7 -2.20 20.84 8.79
CA PRO A 7 -3.64 20.96 8.62
C PRO A 7 -3.98 21.19 7.14
N THR A 8 -4.28 20.12 6.39
CA THR A 8 -5.09 20.10 5.13
C THR A 8 -5.14 18.70 4.48
N GLN A 9 -4.73 17.63 5.16
CA GLN A 9 -4.59 16.31 4.53
C GLN A 9 -5.93 15.57 4.53
N LYS A 10 -6.45 15.24 3.34
CA LYS A 10 -7.52 14.23 3.24
C LYS A 10 -6.84 12.88 3.42
N ASP A 11 -7.01 12.30 4.59
CA ASP A 11 -6.58 10.93 4.87
C ASP A 11 -7.64 9.95 4.35
N ILE A 12 -7.21 8.76 3.93
CA ILE A 12 -8.14 7.69 3.58
C ILE A 12 -8.70 7.13 4.89
N GLU A 13 -9.90 7.58 5.26
CA GLU A 13 -10.56 7.14 6.48
C GLU A 13 -11.28 5.79 6.28
N PRO A 14 -11.10 4.83 7.20
CA PRO A 14 -11.93 3.63 7.25
C PRO A 14 -13.40 3.96 7.51
N THR A 15 -14.30 3.23 6.88
CA THR A 15 -15.74 3.30 7.13
C THR A 15 -16.08 2.67 8.48
N ARG A 16 -17.23 3.05 9.05
CA ARG A 16 -17.74 2.46 10.30
C ARG A 16 -17.88 0.93 10.21
N ALA A 17 -18.28 0.41 9.05
CA ALA A 17 -18.43 -1.02 8.82
C ALA A 17 -17.07 -1.74 8.86
N GLU A 18 -16.04 -1.17 8.25
CA GLU A 18 -14.69 -1.74 8.27
C GLU A 18 -14.08 -1.71 9.67
N ILE A 19 -14.27 -0.61 10.41
CA ILE A 19 -13.84 -0.51 11.80
C ILE A 19 -14.48 -1.62 12.64
N GLN A 20 -15.79 -1.85 12.48
CA GLN A 20 -16.48 -2.90 13.22
C GLN A 20 -15.99 -4.29 12.82
N LEU A 21 -15.71 -4.51 11.53
CA LEU A 21 -15.17 -5.76 11.03
C LEU A 21 -13.79 -6.05 11.65
N ILE A 22 -12.87 -5.08 11.64
CA ILE A 22 -11.54 -5.21 12.25
C ILE A 22 -11.67 -5.55 13.73
N LYS A 23 -12.51 -4.82 14.48
CA LYS A 23 -12.73 -5.09 15.91
C LYS A 23 -13.22 -6.51 16.16
N ASN A 24 -14.20 -6.97 15.38
CA ASN A 24 -14.75 -8.32 15.51
C ASN A 24 -13.69 -9.39 15.20
N GLN A 25 -12.91 -9.20 14.13
CA GLN A 25 -11.84 -10.13 13.74
C GLN A 25 -10.75 -10.21 14.81
N LEU A 26 -10.31 -9.07 15.35
CA LEU A 26 -9.28 -9.03 16.39
C LEU A 26 -9.78 -9.66 17.70
N SER A 27 -11.02 -9.37 18.09
CA SER A 27 -11.63 -10.00 19.27
C SER A 27 -11.71 -11.51 19.11
N ASN A 28 -12.14 -12.02 17.95
CA ASN A 28 -12.19 -13.45 17.68
C ASN A 28 -10.79 -14.07 17.73
N ARG A 29 -9.80 -13.42 17.10
CA ARG A 29 -8.41 -13.89 17.10
C ARG A 29 -7.82 -13.94 18.51
N ASN A 30 -8.13 -12.97 19.36
CA ASN A 30 -7.69 -12.96 20.75
C ASN A 30 -8.35 -14.09 21.55
N ASN A 31 -9.65 -14.31 21.38
CA ASN A 31 -10.37 -15.41 22.04
C ASN A 31 -9.81 -16.78 21.65
N VAL A 32 -9.53 -17.01 20.36
CA VAL A 32 -8.89 -18.25 19.89
C VAL A 32 -7.52 -18.46 20.54
N ARG A 33 -6.71 -17.40 20.70
CA ARG A 33 -5.41 -17.48 21.36
C ARG A 33 -5.53 -17.83 22.84
N LEU A 34 -6.43 -17.16 23.56
CA LEU A 34 -6.67 -17.44 24.97
C LEU A 34 -7.16 -18.87 25.18
N ASN A 35 -8.07 -19.36 24.33
CA ASN A 35 -8.55 -20.74 24.35
C ASN A 35 -7.44 -21.76 24.07
N ALA A 36 -6.44 -21.38 23.28
CA ALA A 36 -5.27 -22.20 22.99
C ALA A 36 -4.14 -22.07 24.04
N GLY A 37 -4.37 -21.34 25.15
CA GLY A 37 -3.35 -21.09 26.18
C GLY A 37 -2.22 -20.16 25.73
N LEU A 38 -2.40 -19.42 24.64
CA LEU A 38 -1.44 -18.45 24.13
C LEU A 38 -1.62 -17.08 24.80
N PRO A 39 -0.55 -16.26 24.89
CA PRO A 39 -0.66 -14.90 25.41
C PRO A 39 -1.69 -14.06 24.63
N ALA A 40 -2.40 -13.22 25.39
CA ALA A 40 -3.30 -12.22 24.83
C ALA A 40 -2.58 -11.33 23.82
N LEU A 41 -3.31 -10.85 22.82
CA LEU A 41 -2.84 -9.82 21.92
C LEU A 41 -2.84 -8.48 22.65
N ASP A 42 -1.85 -7.64 22.32
CA ASP A 42 -1.97 -6.21 22.55
C ASP A 42 -2.99 -5.66 21.55
N MET A 43 -4.22 -5.48 22.03
CA MET A 43 -5.36 -5.14 21.18
C MET A 43 -5.27 -3.73 20.60
N GLU A 44 -4.60 -2.81 21.29
CA GLU A 44 -4.44 -1.43 20.85
C GLU A 44 -3.45 -1.37 19.69
N VAL A 45 -2.24 -1.91 19.89
CA VAL A 45 -1.19 -1.94 18.87
C VAL A 45 -1.64 -2.67 17.62
N VAL A 46 -2.26 -3.85 17.79
CA VAL A 46 -2.70 -4.65 16.65
C VAL A 46 -3.86 -3.98 15.91
N TYR A 47 -4.73 -3.26 16.61
CA TYR A 47 -5.80 -2.49 15.97
C TYR A 47 -5.25 -1.36 15.11
N GLU A 48 -4.33 -0.56 15.64
CA GLU A 48 -3.68 0.52 14.88
C GLU A 48 -3.00 -0.02 13.61
N GLN A 49 -2.26 -1.12 13.74
CA GLN A 49 -1.61 -1.77 12.59
C GLN A 49 -2.61 -2.24 11.51
N GLN A 50 -3.81 -2.71 11.89
CA GLN A 50 -4.83 -3.09 10.92
C GLN A 50 -5.47 -1.88 10.25
N ILE A 51 -5.64 -0.77 10.98
CA ILE A 51 -6.15 0.48 10.42
C ILE A 51 -5.15 1.06 9.42
N ASP A 52 -3.87 1.11 9.79
CA ASP A 52 -2.79 1.56 8.90
C ASP A 52 -2.72 0.70 7.63
N LYS A 53 -2.79 -0.63 7.80
CA LYS A 53 -2.81 -1.56 6.68
C LYS A 53 -4.01 -1.32 5.77
N LEU A 54 -5.21 -1.13 6.32
CA LEU A 54 -6.41 -0.88 5.52
C LEU A 54 -6.32 0.45 4.76
N ALA A 55 -5.81 1.50 5.39
CA ALA A 55 -5.60 2.79 4.75
C ALA A 55 -4.59 2.68 3.59
N ASP A 56 -3.51 1.91 3.79
CA ASP A 56 -2.55 1.63 2.74
C ASP A 56 -3.15 0.80 1.60
N ASP A 57 -3.89 -0.27 1.90
CA ASP A 57 -4.49 -1.14 0.88
C ASP A 57 -5.45 -0.34 -0.01
N LYS A 58 -6.28 0.52 0.59
CA LYS A 58 -7.15 1.46 -0.14
C LYS A 58 -6.37 2.48 -0.97
N PHE A 59 -5.25 2.97 -0.45
CA PHE A 59 -4.39 3.88 -1.21
C PHE A 59 -3.84 3.18 -2.46
N GLU A 60 -3.36 1.95 -2.32
CA GLU A 60 -2.84 1.14 -3.43
C GLU A 60 -3.93 0.86 -4.49
N GLU A 61 -5.16 0.56 -4.06
CA GLU A 61 -6.31 0.39 -4.97
C GLU A 61 -6.60 1.68 -5.79
N LEU A 62 -6.54 2.84 -5.14
CA LEU A 62 -6.71 4.12 -5.83
C LEU A 62 -5.53 4.47 -6.74
N LEU A 63 -4.33 3.99 -6.40
CA LEU A 63 -3.09 4.23 -7.13
C LEU A 63 -2.98 3.33 -8.39
N GLU A 64 -3.56 2.13 -8.37
CA GLU A 64 -3.50 1.13 -9.43
C GLU A 64 -3.74 1.69 -10.86
N PRO A 65 -4.83 2.44 -11.15
CA PRO A 65 -5.04 2.98 -12.49
C PRO A 65 -3.93 3.93 -12.95
N TYR A 66 -3.35 4.71 -12.03
CA TYR A 66 -2.25 5.62 -12.33
C TYR A 66 -0.93 4.87 -12.55
N LEU A 67 -0.72 3.75 -11.85
CA LEU A 67 0.43 2.88 -12.09
C LEU A 67 0.39 2.29 -13.50
N VAL A 68 -0.77 1.79 -13.93
CA VAL A 68 -0.94 1.25 -15.29
C VAL A 68 -0.59 2.31 -16.33
N ALA A 69 -1.14 3.52 -16.21
CA ALA A 69 -0.83 4.63 -17.12
C ALA A 69 0.65 5.03 -17.09
N ALA A 70 1.25 5.09 -15.90
CA ALA A 70 2.67 5.44 -15.74
C ALA A 70 3.59 4.36 -16.36
N TYR A 71 3.27 3.07 -16.23
CA TYR A 71 4.06 2.01 -16.87
C TYR A 71 4.06 2.11 -18.40
N GLU A 72 3.01 2.66 -19.03
CA GLU A 72 2.97 2.92 -20.47
C GLU A 72 3.92 4.04 -20.90
N ILE A 73 4.14 5.03 -20.03
CA ILE A 73 5.02 6.18 -20.30
C ILE A 73 6.49 5.81 -20.08
N TYR A 74 6.78 5.13 -18.97
CA TYR A 74 8.15 4.78 -18.58
C TYR A 74 8.49 3.38 -19.08
N THR A 75 8.98 3.26 -20.31
CA THR A 75 9.46 1.97 -20.85
C THR A 75 10.80 1.60 -20.22
N GLY A 76 10.84 0.49 -19.47
CA GLY A 76 12.08 0.01 -18.86
C GLY A 76 13.01 -0.71 -19.83
N SER A 77 14.32 -0.58 -19.58
CA SER A 77 15.34 -1.39 -20.24
C SER A 77 15.60 -2.71 -19.49
N PRO A 78 16.15 -3.74 -20.15
CA PRO A 78 16.55 -4.98 -19.48
C PRO A 78 17.56 -4.74 -18.34
N GLY A 79 17.54 -5.65 -17.36
CA GLY A 79 18.45 -5.66 -16.21
C GLY A 79 17.79 -5.15 -14.91
N VAL A 80 18.18 -5.77 -13.80
CA VAL A 80 17.61 -5.52 -12.46
C VAL A 80 17.67 -4.04 -12.09
N ALA A 81 18.83 -3.39 -12.29
CA ALA A 81 19.01 -1.98 -11.94
C ALA A 81 18.11 -1.04 -12.77
N ASN A 82 17.97 -1.31 -14.08
CA ASN A 82 17.13 -0.50 -14.95
C ASN A 82 15.65 -0.69 -14.64
N ARG A 83 15.22 -1.93 -14.35
CA ARG A 83 13.84 -2.21 -13.92
C ARG A 83 13.54 -1.64 -12.54
N LEU A 84 14.51 -1.62 -11.64
CA LEU A 84 14.39 -0.98 -10.33
C LEU A 84 14.16 0.52 -10.49
N LYS A 85 15.00 1.17 -11.30
CA LYS A 85 14.86 2.59 -11.60
C LYS A 85 13.50 2.90 -12.21
N GLN A 86 13.09 2.14 -13.23
CA GLN A 86 11.78 2.27 -13.87
C GLN A 86 10.65 2.16 -12.83
N HIS A 87 10.69 1.15 -11.97
CA HIS A 87 9.67 0.92 -10.95
C HIS A 87 9.55 2.09 -9.98
N ILE A 88 10.68 2.66 -9.53
CA ILE A 88 10.68 3.84 -8.66
C ILE A 88 10.06 5.05 -9.39
N GLU A 89 10.46 5.31 -10.63
CA GLU A 89 9.95 6.45 -11.42
C GLU A 89 8.44 6.33 -11.69
N VAL A 90 7.97 5.11 -11.99
CA VAL A 90 6.55 4.82 -12.21
C VAL A 90 5.72 5.10 -10.96
N TYR A 91 6.15 4.62 -9.79
CA TYR A 91 5.43 4.87 -8.54
C TYR A 91 5.42 6.36 -8.18
N GLN A 92 6.55 7.05 -8.33
CA GLN A 92 6.62 8.49 -8.10
C GLN A 92 5.69 9.28 -9.02
N HIS A 93 5.62 8.90 -10.29
CA HIS A 93 4.73 9.52 -11.25
C HIS A 93 3.25 9.25 -10.91
N ALA A 94 2.91 7.99 -10.61
CA ALA A 94 1.55 7.60 -10.26
C ALA A 94 1.06 8.29 -8.97
N GLU A 95 1.89 8.35 -7.93
CA GLU A 95 1.54 9.02 -6.67
C GLU A 95 1.35 10.53 -6.87
N LYS A 96 2.19 11.15 -7.71
CA LYS A 96 2.01 12.56 -8.07
C LYS A 96 0.71 12.78 -8.84
N ALA A 97 0.40 11.95 -9.83
CA ALA A 97 -0.82 12.06 -10.61
C ALA A 97 -2.08 11.90 -9.73
N LEU A 98 -2.10 10.89 -8.86
CA LEU A 98 -3.18 10.71 -7.89
C LEU A 98 -3.33 11.91 -6.96
N PHE A 99 -2.22 12.49 -6.49
CA PHE A 99 -2.24 13.67 -5.64
C PHE A 99 -2.78 14.90 -6.39
N ASP A 100 -2.33 15.13 -7.63
CA ASP A 100 -2.77 16.26 -8.44
C ASP A 100 -4.29 16.18 -8.73
N ASP A 101 -4.83 14.97 -8.93
CA ASP A 101 -6.25 14.74 -9.22
C ASP A 101 -7.16 14.76 -7.97
N THR A 102 -6.69 14.23 -6.84
CA THR A 102 -7.56 13.97 -5.66
C THR A 102 -7.16 14.75 -4.39
N GLY A 103 -5.93 15.26 -4.34
CA GLY A 103 -5.30 15.80 -3.14
C GLY A 103 -4.87 14.74 -2.12
N LEU A 104 -5.03 13.45 -2.40
CA LEU A 104 -4.65 12.36 -1.50
C LEU A 104 -3.15 12.11 -1.53
N ARG A 105 -2.57 11.90 -0.35
CA ARG A 105 -1.19 11.42 -0.21
C ARG A 105 -1.18 10.07 0.47
N ARG A 106 -0.11 9.32 0.25
CA ARG A 106 0.11 8.07 0.97
C ARG A 106 0.09 8.37 2.48
N PRO A 107 -0.78 7.68 3.26
CA PRO A 107 -0.92 7.95 4.68
C PRO A 107 0.35 7.63 5.45
N ASN A 108 1.00 6.50 5.11
CA ASN A 108 2.25 6.06 5.71
C ASN A 108 3.33 5.91 4.63
N PRO A 109 4.33 6.81 4.56
CA PRO A 109 5.44 6.70 3.61
C PRO A 109 6.16 5.37 3.82
N LYS A 110 6.03 4.44 2.87
CA LYS A 110 6.72 3.15 2.95
C LYS A 110 8.13 3.29 2.41
N PRO A 111 9.17 2.83 3.13
CA PRO A 111 10.46 2.66 2.52
C PRO A 111 10.33 1.66 1.36
N PHE A 112 11.08 1.89 0.29
CA PHE A 112 11.12 1.00 -0.85
C PHE A 112 11.47 -0.44 -0.39
N ASN A 113 10.64 -1.41 -0.78
CA ASN A 113 10.81 -2.79 -0.39
C ASN A 113 11.52 -3.59 -1.50
N MET A 114 12.84 -3.75 -1.36
CA MET A 114 13.66 -4.51 -2.32
C MET A 114 13.20 -5.96 -2.48
N VAL A 115 12.77 -6.62 -1.39
CA VAL A 115 12.31 -8.01 -1.45
C VAL A 115 11.06 -8.13 -2.32
N LYS A 116 10.09 -7.22 -2.13
CA LYS A 116 8.87 -7.16 -2.96
C LYS A 116 9.19 -6.88 -4.43
N PHE A 117 10.15 -6.00 -4.70
CA PHE A 117 10.59 -5.72 -6.07
C PHE A 117 11.24 -6.95 -6.71
N LEU A 118 12.16 -7.62 -6.02
CA LEU A 118 12.83 -8.80 -6.56
C LEU A 118 11.85 -9.96 -6.76
N SER A 119 10.86 -10.14 -5.89
CA SER A 119 9.82 -11.16 -6.09
C SER A 119 8.96 -10.89 -7.33
N MET A 120 8.61 -9.62 -7.60
CA MET A 120 7.97 -9.24 -8.87
C MET A 120 8.94 -9.51 -10.04
N TYR A 121 10.16 -8.95 -10.00
CA TYR A 121 11.12 -9.09 -11.09
C TYR A 121 11.42 -10.55 -11.49
N PHE A 122 11.51 -11.48 -10.53
CA PHE A 122 11.84 -12.90 -10.79
C PHE A 122 10.63 -13.86 -10.82
N GLY A 123 9.48 -13.48 -10.26
CA GLY A 123 8.36 -14.39 -9.99
C GLY A 123 7.10 -14.10 -10.80
N GLU A 124 6.67 -12.84 -10.89
CA GLU A 124 5.43 -12.42 -11.58
C GLU A 124 5.77 -11.24 -12.50
N GLU A 125 5.56 -11.37 -13.82
CA GLU A 125 5.91 -10.34 -14.80
C GLU A 125 5.58 -8.94 -14.26
N LEU A 126 6.61 -8.11 -14.01
CA LEU A 126 6.43 -6.68 -13.76
C LEU A 126 5.41 -6.18 -14.78
N PRO A 127 4.33 -5.46 -14.40
CA PRO A 127 3.31 -5.03 -15.34
C PRO A 127 3.99 -4.32 -16.51
N VAL A 128 4.13 -5.08 -17.60
CA VAL A 128 4.75 -4.59 -18.81
C VAL A 128 3.63 -3.79 -19.47
N ALA A 129 3.90 -2.53 -19.81
CA ALA A 129 3.08 -1.81 -20.77
C ALA A 129 2.68 -2.80 -21.87
N SER A 130 1.37 -3.02 -22.00
CA SER A 130 0.75 -4.06 -22.81
C SER A 130 1.64 -4.45 -23.99
N ARG A 131 2.03 -5.73 -24.07
CA ARG A 131 2.57 -6.29 -25.32
C ARG A 131 1.46 -6.18 -26.37
N ARG A 132 1.36 -5.03 -27.03
CA ARG A 132 0.67 -4.92 -28.30
C ARG A 132 1.54 -5.70 -29.27
N ASN A 133 1.14 -6.94 -29.53
CA ASN A 133 1.64 -7.74 -30.63
C ASN A 133 1.55 -6.89 -31.91
N CYS A 134 2.72 -6.54 -32.45
CA CYS A 134 2.86 -6.20 -33.86
C CYS A 134 2.83 -7.49 -34.68
#